data_AF-A0A099Y4R6-F1
#
_entry.id   AF-A0A099Y4R6-F1
#
_cell.length_a   1.000
_cell.length_b   1.000
_cell.length_c   1.000
_cell.angle_alpha   90.00
_cell.angle_beta   90.00
_cell.angle_gamma   90.00
#
_symmetry.space_group_name_H-M   'P 1'
#
loop_
_entity.id
_entity.type
_entity.pdbx_description
1 polymer ?
#
loop_
_entity_poly.entity_id
_entity_poly.type
_entity_poly.pdbx_seq_one_letter_code
_entity_poly.pdbx_strand_id
1 'polypeptide(L)'
;MLFTLSACKQSRKVELVSNVHGIKLLVNGEDFIINGMNWDYFPIGTNFTYSLWQQPDVLIKAALDSEMTLLKDMGVNTIRVYTSIQPKWITYIYEKYGIYTMLNHSFGRYGVSINGNWVPVTDYRDVETQKTLIEEVSKMAEAYKNTPGLLLFLLGNENNYGLFWAGGETEDFPDNEKEIAAKGEKLGRPMYRLMNEAAKKIKSIDNSHPVAICNGDLGFIDIIAEECTDVDIYGTNMYRGKSFGDAFEKVKATLKMPILFTEFGADAFNAIDNKEDQKMQAFYMIENWKEIYENVAGLGKAENSIGGFTFQFSDGWWKYGQTVNLDTHDTNASWATGGYAIDYVKGSNNMNEEWFGICAKGPTNEKGLYTLYPRAAYYALKEAHQINPYSKGVTADLISKHFSEIKISEALLKSRKNKTSLD
;
A
#
# COMPACT_ATOMS: atom_id res chain seq x y z
N MET A 1 -10.19 49.36 16.54
CA MET A 1 -9.01 48.47 16.52
C MET A 1 -9.54 47.07 16.31
N LEU A 2 -9.51 46.55 15.08
CA LEU A 2 -9.91 45.16 14.80
C LEU A 2 -8.73 44.26 15.21
N PHE A 3 -8.93 43.41 16.23
CA PHE A 3 -8.00 42.33 16.53
C PHE A 3 -8.22 41.21 15.51
N THR A 4 -7.37 41.14 14.49
CA THR A 4 -7.17 39.92 13.72
C THR A 4 -6.49 38.90 14.62
N LEU A 5 -7.25 37.92 15.11
CA LEU A 5 -6.70 36.70 15.67
C LEU A 5 -5.97 35.98 14.55
N SER A 6 -4.64 36.11 14.50
CA SER A 6 -3.79 35.14 13.80
C SER A 6 -4.04 33.79 14.45
N ALA A 7 -4.88 32.97 13.81
CA ALA A 7 -4.91 31.55 14.10
C ALA A 7 -3.48 31.03 13.92
N CYS A 8 -2.82 30.66 15.02
CA CYS A 8 -1.57 29.92 14.95
C CYS A 8 -1.82 28.72 14.04
N LYS A 9 -1.13 28.68 12.91
CA LYS A 9 -1.10 27.54 12.00
C LYS A 9 -0.47 26.40 12.80
N GLN A 10 -1.29 25.60 13.48
CA GLN A 10 -0.82 24.43 14.22
C GLN A 10 0.03 23.61 13.25
N SER A 11 1.31 23.43 13.58
CA SER A 11 2.22 22.65 12.74
C SER A 11 1.59 21.28 12.55
N ARG A 12 1.28 20.92 11.31
CA ARG A 12 0.70 19.62 11.01
C ARG A 12 1.77 18.59 11.33
N LYS A 13 1.50 17.76 12.33
CA LYS A 13 2.47 16.83 12.87
C LYS A 13 1.88 15.43 12.85
N VAL A 14 2.62 14.50 12.27
CA VAL A 14 2.34 13.08 12.30
C VAL A 14 3.39 12.45 13.21
N GLU A 15 2.95 11.75 14.25
CA GLU A 15 3.86 11.21 15.26
C GLU A 15 3.45 9.81 15.69
N LEU A 16 4.44 9.01 16.07
CA LEU A 16 4.22 7.73 16.72
C LEU A 16 4.24 7.93 18.24
N VAL A 17 3.27 7.36 18.92
CA VAL A 17 3.23 7.31 20.39
C VAL A 17 3.29 5.86 20.81
N SER A 18 4.34 5.52 21.56
CA SER A 18 4.52 4.20 22.16
C SER A 18 4.29 4.30 23.67
N ASN A 19 3.41 3.46 24.21
CA ASN A 19 3.17 3.35 25.64
C ASN A 19 2.90 1.89 26.06
N VAL A 20 2.50 1.68 27.32
CA VAL A 20 2.21 0.33 27.85
C VAL A 20 1.04 -0.39 27.17
N HIS A 21 0.21 0.34 26.41
CA HIS A 21 -0.93 -0.17 25.64
C HIS A 21 -0.62 -0.31 24.14
N GLY A 22 0.65 -0.23 23.74
CA GLY A 22 1.09 -0.41 22.35
C GLY A 22 1.56 0.86 21.65
N ILE A 23 1.65 0.77 20.32
CA ILE A 23 2.12 1.86 19.45
C ILE A 23 0.96 2.37 18.59
N LYS A 24 0.78 3.70 18.57
CA LYS A 24 -0.24 4.40 17.77
C LYS A 24 0.40 5.42 16.85
N LEU A 25 -0.30 5.70 15.75
CA LEU A 25 -0.06 6.87 14.91
C LEU A 25 -1.02 7.98 15.34
N LEU A 26 -0.49 9.18 15.58
CA LEU A 26 -1.27 10.38 15.85
C LEU A 26 -1.13 11.36 14.69
N VAL A 27 -2.25 11.96 14.30
CA VAL A 27 -2.28 13.05 13.32
C VAL A 27 -2.87 14.27 14.00
N ASN A 28 -2.05 15.32 14.17
CA ASN A 28 -2.42 16.54 14.88
C ASN A 28 -2.92 16.29 16.32
N GLY A 29 -2.38 15.27 16.99
CA GLY A 29 -2.71 14.91 18.38
C GLY A 29 -3.87 13.94 18.54
N GLU A 30 -4.52 13.52 17.45
CA GLU A 30 -5.63 12.57 17.47
C GLU A 30 -5.17 11.18 17.02
N ASP A 31 -5.66 10.13 17.70
CA ASP A 31 -5.41 8.73 17.32
C ASP A 31 -5.90 8.46 15.90
N PHE A 32 -5.02 7.95 15.03
CA PHE A 32 -5.30 7.76 13.61
C PHE A 32 -5.03 6.32 13.17
N ILE A 33 -6.06 5.65 12.67
CA ILE A 33 -5.93 4.35 11.99
C ILE A 33 -5.82 4.59 10.49
N ILE A 34 -4.85 3.96 9.82
CA ILE A 34 -4.73 4.04 8.37
C ILE A 34 -5.72 3.05 7.73
N ASN A 35 -6.83 3.57 7.23
CA ASN A 35 -7.75 2.86 6.34
C ASN A 35 -7.34 3.18 4.90
N GLY A 36 -6.28 2.49 4.45
CA GLY A 36 -5.56 2.83 3.24
C GLY A 36 -6.02 2.09 1.99
N MET A 37 -5.73 2.68 0.84
CA MET A 37 -5.87 2.04 -0.47
C MET A 37 -4.63 2.27 -1.34
N ASN A 38 -4.13 1.21 -1.98
CA ASN A 38 -3.13 1.35 -3.05
C ASN A 38 -3.83 1.93 -4.27
N TRP A 39 -3.38 3.11 -4.69
CA TRP A 39 -4.05 3.88 -5.73
C TRP A 39 -3.08 4.27 -6.84
N ASP A 40 -3.45 3.92 -8.05
CA ASP A 40 -2.83 4.34 -9.29
C ASP A 40 -3.91 4.67 -10.33
N TYR A 41 -3.49 5.19 -11.48
CA TYR A 41 -4.42 5.56 -12.54
C TYR A 41 -3.82 5.21 -13.90
N PHE A 42 -4.31 4.10 -14.46
CA PHE A 42 -3.92 3.58 -15.76
C PHE A 42 -5.18 3.32 -16.59
N PRO A 43 -5.35 4.02 -17.73
CA PRO A 43 -6.39 3.69 -18.69
C PRO A 43 -6.11 2.34 -19.37
N ILE A 44 -7.17 1.64 -19.79
CA ILE A 44 -7.04 0.40 -20.59
C ILE A 44 -6.29 0.73 -21.89
N GLY A 45 -5.38 -0.14 -22.32
CA GLY A 45 -4.50 0.08 -23.46
C GLY A 45 -3.21 0.83 -23.12
N THR A 46 -2.98 1.17 -21.85
CA THR A 46 -1.74 1.81 -21.38
C THR A 46 -0.95 0.89 -20.45
N ASN A 47 0.22 1.33 -19.99
CA ASN A 47 1.08 0.57 -19.09
C ASN A 47 1.87 1.51 -18.15
N PHE A 48 2.92 0.99 -17.51
CA PHE A 48 3.81 1.71 -16.59
C PHE A 48 4.44 3.01 -17.14
N THR A 49 4.41 3.24 -18.47
CA THR A 49 4.89 4.51 -19.07
C THR A 49 3.86 5.64 -19.01
N TYR A 50 2.57 5.33 -18.81
CA TYR A 50 1.53 6.33 -18.70
C TYR A 50 1.67 7.10 -17.38
N SER A 51 1.45 8.41 -17.45
CA SER A 51 1.44 9.27 -16.27
C SER A 51 0.21 10.16 -16.27
N LEU A 52 -0.68 9.94 -15.30
CA LEU A 52 -1.78 10.85 -15.02
C LEU A 52 -1.23 12.26 -14.73
N TRP A 53 -0.11 12.34 -14.01
CA TRP A 53 0.47 13.60 -13.55
C TRP A 53 1.06 14.47 -14.66
N GLN A 54 1.24 13.92 -15.85
CA GLN A 54 1.64 14.67 -17.06
C GLN A 54 0.46 15.12 -17.92
N GLN A 55 -0.78 14.77 -17.53
CA GLN A 55 -1.99 15.21 -18.22
C GLN A 55 -2.36 16.65 -17.84
N PRO A 56 -3.18 17.35 -18.65
CA PRO A 56 -3.74 18.64 -18.28
C PRO A 56 -4.48 18.60 -16.93
N ASP A 57 -4.35 19.66 -16.14
CA ASP A 57 -4.94 19.76 -14.79
C ASP A 57 -6.44 19.43 -14.75
N VAL A 58 -7.19 19.79 -15.81
CA VAL A 58 -8.62 19.48 -15.91
C VAL A 58 -8.90 17.97 -15.96
N LEU A 59 -8.03 17.19 -16.60
CA LEU A 59 -8.16 15.74 -16.69
C LEU A 59 -7.72 15.07 -15.39
N ILE A 60 -6.61 15.52 -14.79
CA ILE A 60 -6.17 15.03 -13.48
C ILE A 60 -7.27 15.26 -12.45
N LYS A 61 -7.82 16.47 -12.40
CA LYS A 61 -8.93 16.81 -11.50
C LYS A 61 -10.16 15.95 -11.78
N ALA A 62 -10.52 15.67 -13.03
CA ALA A 62 -11.66 14.82 -13.36
C ALA A 62 -11.47 13.37 -12.88
N ALA A 63 -10.27 12.80 -13.10
CA ALA A 63 -9.90 11.47 -12.61
C ALA A 63 -9.98 11.40 -11.08
N LEU A 64 -9.33 12.33 -10.39
CA LEU A 64 -9.37 12.44 -8.93
C LEU A 64 -10.80 12.63 -8.42
N ASP A 65 -11.58 13.48 -9.07
CA ASP A 65 -12.96 13.76 -8.64
C ASP A 65 -13.85 12.52 -8.69
N SER A 66 -13.66 11.66 -9.69
CA SER A 66 -14.40 10.41 -9.80
C SER A 66 -13.95 9.41 -8.73
N GLU A 67 -12.65 9.16 -8.62
CA GLU A 67 -12.13 8.04 -7.83
C GLU A 67 -12.03 8.36 -6.34
N MET A 68 -11.61 9.57 -5.96
CA MET A 68 -11.54 9.97 -4.55
C MET A 68 -12.93 10.08 -3.91
N THR A 69 -13.97 10.34 -4.71
CA THR A 69 -15.37 10.29 -4.22
C THR A 69 -15.74 8.87 -3.79
N LEU A 70 -15.38 7.85 -4.58
CA LEU A 70 -15.62 6.45 -4.25
C LEU A 70 -14.80 6.01 -3.03
N LEU A 71 -13.54 6.41 -2.95
CA LEU A 71 -12.67 6.11 -1.80
C LEU A 71 -13.22 6.71 -0.50
N LYS A 72 -13.61 8.00 -0.54
CA LYS A 72 -14.23 8.66 0.61
C LYS A 72 -15.53 7.97 1.03
N ASP A 73 -16.36 7.57 0.06
CA ASP A 73 -17.64 6.89 0.33
C ASP A 73 -17.45 5.52 1.02
N MET A 74 -16.36 4.81 0.74
CA MET A 74 -16.04 3.54 1.40
C MET A 74 -15.24 3.69 2.71
N GLY A 75 -15.02 4.92 3.20
CA GLY A 75 -14.32 5.15 4.46
C GLY A 75 -12.79 5.07 4.38
N VAL A 76 -12.21 5.09 3.17
CA VAL A 76 -10.76 5.25 2.99
C VAL A 76 -10.35 6.65 3.42
N ASN A 77 -9.29 6.73 4.21
CA ASN A 77 -8.75 8.00 4.73
C ASN A 77 -7.32 8.27 4.25
N THR A 78 -6.67 7.32 3.57
CA THR A 78 -5.29 7.44 3.10
C THR A 78 -5.10 6.70 1.77
N ILE A 79 -4.31 7.25 0.86
CA ILE A 79 -3.86 6.56 -0.35
C ILE A 79 -2.33 6.40 -0.34
N ARG A 80 -1.84 5.31 -0.93
CA ARG A 80 -0.42 5.15 -1.26
C ARG A 80 -0.22 5.55 -2.71
N VAL A 81 0.73 6.44 -2.98
CA VAL A 81 1.03 6.94 -4.33
C VAL A 81 2.52 7.14 -4.52
N TYR A 82 3.04 6.82 -5.70
CA TYR A 82 4.44 7.08 -6.04
C TYR A 82 4.77 8.57 -6.15
N THR A 83 6.06 8.92 -5.99
CA THR A 83 6.60 10.30 -5.96
C THR A 83 6.34 11.19 -7.18
N SER A 84 5.73 10.66 -8.24
CA SER A 84 5.33 11.42 -9.43
C SER A 84 4.16 12.39 -9.20
N ILE A 85 3.35 12.17 -8.15
CA ILE A 85 2.22 13.05 -7.81
C ILE A 85 2.70 14.42 -7.33
N GLN A 86 2.35 15.51 -8.02
CA GLN A 86 2.78 16.84 -7.55
C GLN A 86 2.13 17.25 -6.21
N PRO A 87 2.80 18.03 -5.33
CA PRO A 87 2.27 18.48 -4.04
C PRO A 87 0.88 19.10 -4.08
N LYS A 88 0.54 19.82 -5.17
CA LYS A 88 -0.78 20.45 -5.36
C LYS A 88 -1.92 19.42 -5.39
N TRP A 89 -1.67 18.21 -5.88
CA TRP A 89 -2.69 17.16 -5.96
C TRP A 89 -2.87 16.42 -4.64
N ILE A 90 -1.78 16.21 -3.88
CA ILE A 90 -1.88 15.75 -2.49
C ILE A 90 -2.75 16.73 -1.67
N THR A 91 -2.48 18.03 -1.82
CA THR A 91 -3.28 19.09 -1.19
C THR A 91 -4.75 19.05 -1.63
N TYR A 92 -4.99 18.93 -2.94
CA TYR A 92 -6.35 18.84 -3.49
C TYR A 92 -7.14 17.66 -2.93
N ILE A 93 -6.54 16.47 -2.92
CA ILE A 93 -7.14 15.24 -2.41
C ILE A 93 -7.48 15.40 -0.93
N TYR A 94 -6.54 15.92 -0.14
CA TYR A 94 -6.74 16.13 1.28
C TYR A 94 -7.81 17.18 1.60
N GLU A 95 -7.73 18.37 1.01
CA GLU A 95 -8.64 19.47 1.36
C GLU A 95 -10.08 19.19 0.90
N LYS A 96 -10.26 18.48 -0.22
CA LYS A 96 -11.59 18.18 -0.74
C LYS A 96 -12.19 16.89 -0.17
N TYR A 97 -11.36 15.87 0.00
CA TYR A 97 -11.85 14.53 0.37
C TYR A 97 -11.51 14.13 1.80
N GLY A 98 -10.55 14.79 2.45
CA GLY A 98 -10.04 14.38 3.76
C GLY A 98 -9.14 13.14 3.68
N ILE A 99 -8.61 12.84 2.49
CA ILE A 99 -7.77 11.67 2.24
C ILE A 99 -6.30 12.10 2.30
N TYR A 100 -5.53 11.46 3.17
CA TYR A 100 -4.09 11.66 3.31
C TYR A 100 -3.31 10.88 2.25
N THR A 101 -2.01 11.18 2.09
CA THR A 101 -1.11 10.50 1.17
C THR A 101 0.11 9.94 1.89
N MET A 102 0.33 8.63 1.76
CA MET A 102 1.63 7.99 1.97
C MET A 102 2.42 8.09 0.67
N LEU A 103 3.51 8.87 0.68
CA LEU A 103 4.31 9.14 -0.51
C LEU A 103 5.40 8.08 -0.67
N ASN A 104 5.34 7.30 -1.74
CA ASN A 104 6.19 6.14 -1.94
C ASN A 104 7.31 6.39 -2.96
N HIS A 105 8.55 6.27 -2.51
CA HIS A 105 9.74 6.23 -3.36
C HIS A 105 10.17 4.77 -3.58
N SER A 106 10.31 4.30 -4.82
CA SER A 106 10.66 2.89 -5.13
C SER A 106 12.05 2.47 -4.62
N PHE A 107 12.91 3.45 -4.35
CA PHE A 107 14.24 3.26 -3.77
C PHE A 107 15.11 2.27 -4.58
N GLY A 108 15.01 2.36 -5.91
CA GLY A 108 15.75 1.48 -6.83
C GLY A 108 15.12 0.11 -7.09
N ARG A 109 13.91 -0.19 -6.59
CA ARG A 109 13.28 -1.52 -6.79
C ARG A 109 13.23 -1.94 -8.26
N TYR A 110 12.92 -0.99 -9.15
CA TYR A 110 12.72 -1.21 -10.58
C TYR A 110 13.89 -0.67 -11.41
N GLY A 111 15.03 -0.39 -10.78
CA GLY A 111 16.18 0.26 -11.41
C GLY A 111 16.33 1.72 -11.02
N VAL A 112 17.49 2.27 -11.39
CA VAL A 112 17.92 3.63 -11.05
C VAL A 112 18.72 4.24 -12.22
N SER A 113 18.53 5.53 -12.47
CA SER A 113 19.32 6.27 -13.46
C SER A 113 20.58 6.84 -12.82
N ILE A 114 21.75 6.35 -13.18
CA ILE A 114 23.04 6.79 -12.63
C ILE A 114 23.81 7.54 -13.72
N ASN A 115 24.09 8.81 -13.50
CA ASN A 115 24.84 9.66 -14.45
C ASN A 115 24.25 9.63 -15.88
N GLY A 116 22.92 9.58 -15.98
CA GLY A 116 22.18 9.53 -17.25
C GLY A 116 22.03 8.13 -17.87
N ASN A 117 22.60 7.10 -17.25
CA ASN A 117 22.48 5.71 -17.71
C ASN A 117 21.47 4.93 -16.86
N TRP A 118 20.56 4.22 -17.51
CA TRP A 118 19.60 3.36 -16.81
C TRP A 118 20.27 2.06 -16.34
N VAL A 119 20.17 1.77 -15.04
CA VAL A 119 20.64 0.52 -14.44
C VAL A 119 19.42 -0.25 -13.94
N PRO A 120 19.05 -1.38 -14.58
CA PRO A 120 17.80 -2.09 -14.28
C PRO A 120 17.85 -2.85 -12.94
N VAL A 121 19.03 -3.32 -12.53
CA VAL A 121 19.23 -4.01 -11.25
C VAL A 121 20.11 -3.15 -10.35
N THR A 122 19.52 -2.63 -9.28
CA THR A 122 20.20 -1.72 -8.37
C THR A 122 21.19 -2.46 -7.46
N ASP A 123 22.45 -2.05 -7.49
CA ASP A 123 23.47 -2.52 -6.53
C ASP A 123 23.66 -1.49 -5.42
N TYR A 124 23.07 -1.75 -4.24
CA TYR A 124 23.13 -0.85 -3.09
C TYR A 124 24.54 -0.70 -2.48
N ARG A 125 25.54 -1.46 -2.94
CA ARG A 125 26.95 -1.32 -2.51
C ARG A 125 27.72 -0.30 -3.34
N ASP A 126 27.22 0.02 -4.53
CA ASP A 126 27.84 0.98 -5.42
C ASP A 126 27.67 2.41 -4.89
N VAL A 127 28.76 3.17 -4.88
CA VAL A 127 28.81 4.51 -4.25
C VAL A 127 27.96 5.52 -5.04
N GLU A 128 27.96 5.43 -6.36
CA GLU A 128 27.17 6.35 -7.20
C GLU A 128 25.67 6.04 -7.10
N THR A 129 25.31 4.76 -6.98
CA THR A 129 23.94 4.32 -6.65
C THR A 129 23.49 4.90 -5.30
N GLN A 130 24.29 4.73 -4.25
CA GLN A 130 23.98 5.25 -2.92
C GLN A 130 23.77 6.76 -2.94
N LYS A 131 24.71 7.49 -3.57
CA LYS A 131 24.62 8.94 -3.71
C LYS A 131 23.35 9.37 -4.46
N THR A 132 23.05 8.72 -5.57
CA THR A 132 21.86 9.00 -6.39
C THR A 132 20.58 8.83 -5.58
N LEU A 133 20.42 7.69 -4.91
CA LEU A 133 19.23 7.40 -4.09
C LEU A 133 19.07 8.40 -2.93
N ILE A 134 20.17 8.75 -2.26
CA ILE A 134 20.15 9.77 -1.20
C ILE A 134 19.79 11.15 -1.73
N GLU A 135 20.26 11.52 -2.93
CA GLU A 135 19.87 12.77 -3.59
C GLU A 135 18.38 12.79 -3.98
N GLU A 136 17.86 11.69 -4.53
CA GLU A 136 16.45 11.55 -4.90
C GLU A 136 15.53 11.71 -3.69
N VAL A 137 15.78 10.99 -2.60
CA VAL A 137 14.96 11.10 -1.38
C VAL A 137 15.11 12.46 -0.70
N SER A 138 16.29 13.10 -0.80
CA SER A 138 16.48 14.47 -0.30
C SER A 138 15.63 15.47 -1.08
N LYS A 139 15.63 15.38 -2.41
CA LYS A 139 14.80 16.23 -3.29
C LYS A 139 13.31 16.01 -3.03
N MET A 140 12.91 14.75 -2.85
CA MET A 140 11.55 14.40 -2.44
C MET A 140 11.20 15.07 -1.10
N ALA A 141 11.97 14.87 -0.03
CA ALA A 141 11.68 15.47 1.27
C ALA A 141 11.55 16.99 1.18
N GLU A 142 12.47 17.67 0.48
CA GLU A 142 12.40 19.13 0.29
C GLU A 142 11.13 19.58 -0.46
N ALA A 143 10.74 18.86 -1.50
CA ALA A 143 9.58 19.19 -2.31
C ALA A 143 8.25 18.99 -1.56
N TYR A 144 8.17 17.98 -0.68
CA TYR A 144 6.90 17.53 -0.10
C TYR A 144 6.69 17.93 1.37
N LYS A 145 7.73 18.27 2.15
CA LYS A 145 7.63 18.48 3.61
C LYS A 145 6.53 19.41 4.12
N ASN A 146 6.14 20.39 3.31
CA ASN A 146 5.14 21.39 3.67
C ASN A 146 3.76 21.12 3.04
N THR A 147 3.53 19.93 2.50
CA THR A 147 2.34 19.61 1.70
C THR A 147 1.15 19.24 2.59
N PRO A 148 0.05 20.02 2.58
CA PRO A 148 -1.23 19.59 3.14
C PRO A 148 -1.61 18.18 2.69
N GLY A 149 -1.88 17.29 3.65
CA GLY A 149 -2.31 15.92 3.34
C GLY A 149 -1.20 14.89 3.22
N LEU A 150 0.08 15.29 3.25
CA LEU A 150 1.16 14.32 3.42
C LEU A 150 1.02 13.65 4.79
N LEU A 151 1.10 12.32 4.83
CA LEU A 151 1.04 11.53 6.06
C LEU A 151 2.43 11.05 6.48
N LEU A 152 3.11 10.35 5.58
CA LEU A 152 4.40 9.73 5.84
C LEU A 152 5.15 9.43 4.53
N PHE A 153 6.45 9.25 4.63
CA PHE A 153 7.30 8.81 3.52
C PHE A 153 7.51 7.30 3.57
N LEU A 154 7.38 6.62 2.43
CA LEU A 154 7.63 5.19 2.31
C LEU A 154 8.80 4.93 1.36
N LEU A 155 9.85 4.29 1.88
CA LEU A 155 11.02 3.87 1.11
C LEU A 155 10.89 2.41 0.67
N GLY A 156 10.99 2.20 -0.63
CA GLY A 156 10.99 0.89 -1.26
C GLY A 156 9.63 0.40 -1.73
N ASN A 157 9.65 -0.75 -2.40
CA ASN A 157 8.51 -1.60 -2.70
C ASN A 157 9.02 -3.04 -2.84
N GLU A 158 9.19 -3.76 -1.73
CA GLU A 158 9.71 -5.13 -1.71
C GLU A 158 11.11 -5.26 -2.33
N ASN A 159 12.00 -4.32 -2.03
CA ASN A 159 13.37 -4.34 -2.55
C ASN A 159 14.14 -5.60 -2.13
N ASN A 160 13.77 -6.23 -1.02
CA ASN A 160 14.29 -7.53 -0.60
C ASN A 160 13.98 -8.65 -1.59
N TYR A 161 12.81 -8.63 -2.24
CA TYR A 161 12.49 -9.55 -3.33
C TYR A 161 13.28 -9.23 -4.59
N GLY A 162 13.56 -7.94 -4.85
CA GLY A 162 14.45 -7.49 -5.91
C GLY A 162 15.91 -8.01 -5.81
N LEU A 163 16.29 -8.62 -4.68
CA LEU A 163 17.58 -9.33 -4.54
C LEU A 163 17.58 -10.69 -5.25
N PHE A 164 16.40 -11.19 -5.61
CA PHE A 164 16.16 -12.49 -6.25
C PHE A 164 15.46 -12.34 -7.60
N TRP A 165 14.59 -11.33 -7.75
CA TRP A 165 13.85 -11.02 -8.96
C TRP A 165 14.44 -9.78 -9.66
N ALA A 166 14.78 -9.90 -10.95
CA ALA A 166 15.35 -8.78 -11.71
C ALA A 166 14.30 -7.89 -12.40
N GLY A 167 13.04 -8.35 -12.49
CA GLY A 167 11.95 -7.69 -13.21
C GLY A 167 10.93 -6.94 -12.34
N GLY A 168 9.92 -6.38 -13.03
CA GLY A 168 8.78 -5.70 -12.42
C GLY A 168 7.54 -6.58 -12.23
N GLU A 169 7.54 -7.81 -12.77
CA GLU A 169 6.52 -8.83 -12.51
C GLU A 169 6.86 -9.60 -11.22
N THR A 170 5.84 -10.10 -10.53
CA THR A 170 5.98 -10.94 -9.33
C THR A 170 6.33 -12.37 -9.74
N GLU A 171 7.31 -12.99 -9.05
CA GLU A 171 7.79 -14.34 -9.32
C GLU A 171 7.79 -15.18 -8.02
N ASP A 172 7.96 -16.50 -8.11
CA ASP A 172 8.13 -17.34 -6.92
C ASP A 172 9.48 -17.06 -6.21
N PHE A 173 9.52 -17.27 -4.89
CA PHE A 173 10.73 -17.10 -4.07
C PHE A 173 11.56 -18.39 -4.02
N PRO A 174 12.90 -18.34 -3.99
CA PRO A 174 13.73 -19.55 -3.90
C PRO A 174 13.63 -20.24 -2.52
N ASP A 175 13.78 -21.57 -2.49
CA ASP A 175 13.62 -22.39 -1.26
C ASP A 175 14.90 -22.58 -0.42
N ASN A 176 16.08 -22.19 -0.92
CA ASN A 176 17.35 -22.49 -0.24
C ASN A 176 17.70 -21.43 0.83
N GLU A 177 17.35 -21.72 2.08
CA GLU A 177 17.56 -20.83 3.23
C GLU A 177 19.00 -20.35 3.40
N LYS A 178 20.02 -21.20 3.15
CA LYS A 178 21.43 -20.80 3.28
C LYS A 178 21.83 -19.79 2.22
N GLU A 179 21.36 -19.97 1.00
CA GLU A 179 21.62 -19.04 -0.09
C GLU A 179 20.88 -17.72 0.15
N ILE A 180 19.63 -17.78 0.62
CA ILE A 180 18.84 -16.61 0.99
C ILE A 180 19.56 -15.81 2.08
N ALA A 181 20.02 -16.47 3.16
CA ALA A 181 20.76 -15.81 4.24
C ALA A 181 22.05 -15.16 3.73
N ALA A 182 22.84 -15.87 2.91
CA ALA A 182 24.08 -15.34 2.34
C ALA A 182 23.83 -14.13 1.41
N LYS A 183 22.75 -14.16 0.61
CA LYS A 183 22.31 -13.02 -0.21
C LYS A 183 21.81 -11.87 0.64
N GLY A 184 21.08 -12.15 1.72
CA GLY A 184 20.66 -11.16 2.70
C GLY A 184 21.84 -10.38 3.28
N GLU A 185 22.87 -11.07 3.73
CA GLU A 185 24.09 -10.43 4.26
C GLU A 185 24.85 -9.65 3.19
N LYS A 186 25.02 -10.24 2.00
CA LYS A 186 25.85 -9.65 0.94
C LYS A 186 25.19 -8.47 0.23
N LEU A 187 23.88 -8.55 -0.01
CA LEU A 187 23.13 -7.62 -0.86
C LEU A 187 22.04 -6.87 -0.08
N GLY A 188 21.34 -7.56 0.83
CA GLY A 188 20.27 -6.97 1.65
C GLY A 188 20.78 -6.02 2.73
N ARG A 189 21.83 -6.38 3.47
CA ARG A 189 22.39 -5.53 4.53
C ARG A 189 22.84 -4.15 4.01
N PRO A 190 23.58 -4.03 2.89
CA PRO A 190 23.86 -2.71 2.29
C PRO A 190 22.60 -1.91 1.94
N MET A 191 21.56 -2.57 1.43
CA MET A 191 20.29 -1.93 1.10
C MET A 191 19.58 -1.37 2.34
N TYR A 192 19.42 -2.16 3.41
CA TYR A 192 18.77 -1.71 4.65
C TYR A 192 19.58 -0.62 5.36
N ARG A 193 20.91 -0.71 5.34
CA ARG A 193 21.78 0.37 5.82
C ARG A 193 21.54 1.66 5.06
N LEU A 194 21.43 1.59 3.72
CA LEU A 194 21.15 2.78 2.92
C LEU A 194 19.73 3.32 3.15
N MET A 195 18.73 2.46 3.34
CA MET A 195 17.38 2.88 3.74
C MET A 195 17.40 3.64 5.08
N ASN A 196 18.24 3.19 6.03
CA ASN A 196 18.42 3.89 7.30
C ASN A 196 19.05 5.28 7.12
N GLU A 197 20.11 5.38 6.31
CA GLU A 197 20.74 6.67 5.99
C GLU A 197 19.78 7.61 5.24
N ALA A 198 18.94 7.07 4.35
CA ALA A 198 17.87 7.80 3.69
C ALA A 198 16.82 8.31 4.69
N ALA A 199 16.42 7.49 5.67
CA ALA A 199 15.49 7.90 6.72
C ALA A 199 16.07 9.04 7.57
N LYS A 200 17.33 8.95 8.02
CA LYS A 200 18.04 10.04 8.69
C LYS A 200 18.06 11.32 7.84
N LYS A 201 18.32 11.17 6.54
CA LYS A 201 18.39 12.30 5.63
C LYS A 201 17.04 12.99 5.47
N ILE A 202 15.96 12.23 5.25
CA ILE A 202 14.59 12.77 5.20
C ILE A 202 14.26 13.49 6.50
N LYS A 203 14.51 12.87 7.66
CA LYS A 203 14.25 13.45 8.98
C LYS A 203 15.01 14.74 9.26
N SER A 204 16.21 14.89 8.68
CA SER A 204 16.98 16.14 8.78
C SER A 204 16.34 17.32 8.01
N ILE A 205 15.48 17.00 7.02
CA ILE A 205 14.79 17.96 6.16
C ILE A 205 13.35 18.19 6.64
N ASP A 206 12.68 17.11 7.07
CA ASP A 206 11.30 17.06 7.54
C ASP A 206 11.20 16.20 8.80
N ASN A 207 11.01 16.87 9.94
CA ASN A 207 10.82 16.23 11.23
C ASN A 207 9.34 16.10 11.64
N SER A 208 8.41 16.41 10.73
CA SER A 208 6.97 16.42 10.99
C SER A 208 6.24 15.19 10.47
N HIS A 209 6.90 14.37 9.63
CA HIS A 209 6.36 13.14 9.07
C HIS A 209 7.29 11.94 9.31
N PRO A 210 6.75 10.77 9.70
CA PRO A 210 7.55 9.56 9.90
C PRO A 210 8.03 8.97 8.57
N VAL A 211 9.07 8.15 8.65
CA VAL A 211 9.64 7.38 7.53
C VAL A 211 9.42 5.89 7.76
N ALA A 212 8.75 5.25 6.80
CA ALA A 212 8.54 3.82 6.73
C ALA A 212 9.45 3.18 5.66
N ILE A 213 9.70 1.88 5.79
CA ILE A 213 10.20 1.04 4.69
C ILE A 213 9.09 0.12 4.17
N CYS A 214 9.18 -0.35 2.92
CA CYS A 214 8.27 -1.33 2.33
C CYS A 214 8.99 -2.65 2.07
N ASN A 215 8.79 -3.64 2.95
CA ASN A 215 9.42 -4.94 2.85
C ASN A 215 8.47 -6.03 2.34
N GLY A 216 8.96 -6.95 1.52
CA GLY A 216 8.24 -8.16 1.14
C GLY A 216 8.19 -9.14 2.31
N ASP A 217 7.00 -9.37 2.86
CA ASP A 217 6.77 -10.24 4.02
C ASP A 217 7.72 -9.88 5.19
N LEU A 218 8.23 -10.85 5.96
CA LEU A 218 9.16 -10.68 7.10
C LEU A 218 10.62 -10.98 6.71
N GLY A 219 10.92 -11.02 5.41
CA GLY A 219 12.24 -11.38 4.91
C GLY A 219 13.33 -10.47 5.50
N PHE A 220 14.39 -11.08 6.05
CA PHE A 220 15.54 -10.39 6.64
C PHE A 220 15.23 -9.50 7.87
N ILE A 221 14.19 -9.82 8.64
CA ILE A 221 13.78 -9.04 9.81
C ILE A 221 14.92 -8.78 10.81
N ASP A 222 15.85 -9.73 11.00
CA ASP A 222 16.98 -9.55 11.91
C ASP A 222 17.98 -8.51 11.38
N ILE A 223 18.23 -8.47 10.06
CA ILE A 223 19.09 -7.45 9.43
C ILE A 223 18.42 -6.07 9.53
N ILE A 224 17.10 -6.01 9.36
CA ILE A 224 16.33 -4.76 9.53
C ILE A 224 16.46 -4.26 10.97
N ALA A 225 16.35 -5.15 11.97
CA ALA A 225 16.50 -4.79 13.38
C ALA A 225 17.88 -4.17 13.68
N GLU A 226 18.92 -4.66 13.01
CA GLU A 226 20.30 -4.18 13.20
C GLU A 226 20.60 -2.88 12.43
N GLU A 227 20.12 -2.75 11.20
CA GLU A 227 20.53 -1.66 10.30
C GLU A 227 19.55 -0.47 10.30
N CYS A 228 18.24 -0.68 10.51
CA CYS A 228 17.21 0.34 10.35
C CYS A 228 16.86 1.07 11.66
N THR A 229 17.84 1.64 12.35
CA THR A 229 17.67 2.32 13.65
C THR A 229 16.86 3.62 13.64
N ASP A 230 16.75 4.26 12.47
CA ASP A 230 16.11 5.56 12.27
C ASP A 230 14.88 5.47 11.35
N VAL A 231 14.45 4.25 10.99
CA VAL A 231 13.15 3.99 10.38
C VAL A 231 12.10 3.97 11.49
N ASP A 232 10.95 4.62 11.27
CA ASP A 232 9.88 4.74 12.28
C ASP A 232 8.88 3.58 12.23
N ILE A 233 8.61 3.08 11.02
CA ILE A 233 7.51 2.16 10.76
C ILE A 233 8.01 0.99 9.90
N TYR A 234 7.69 -0.22 10.34
CA TYR A 234 7.86 -1.41 9.51
C TYR A 234 6.67 -1.56 8.58
N GLY A 235 6.83 -1.10 7.34
CA GLY A 235 5.85 -1.32 6.28
C GLY A 235 6.10 -2.65 5.57
N THR A 236 5.05 -3.40 5.25
CA THR A 236 5.17 -4.68 4.55
C THR A 236 4.08 -4.92 3.52
N ASN A 237 4.48 -5.43 2.36
CA ASN A 237 3.59 -6.06 1.41
C ASN A 237 3.48 -7.54 1.79
N MET A 238 2.27 -8.03 2.03
CA MET A 238 2.07 -9.36 2.59
C MET A 238 0.80 -10.03 2.06
N TYR A 239 0.99 -11.18 1.40
CA TYR A 239 -0.08 -11.95 0.75
C TYR A 239 -0.14 -13.38 1.30
N ARG A 240 -0.54 -13.50 2.58
CA ARG A 240 -0.60 -14.78 3.31
C ARG A 240 -1.99 -15.44 3.33
N GLY A 241 -2.94 -14.91 2.55
CA GLY A 241 -4.33 -15.38 2.58
C GLY A 241 -5.14 -14.71 3.68
N LYS A 242 -6.01 -15.47 4.35
CA LYS A 242 -6.97 -14.93 5.34
C LYS A 242 -6.34 -14.39 6.64
N SER A 243 -5.09 -14.74 6.93
CA SER A 243 -4.41 -14.39 8.17
C SER A 243 -2.97 -14.02 7.89
N PHE A 244 -2.45 -13.02 8.61
CA PHE A 244 -1.05 -12.64 8.60
C PHE A 244 -0.20 -13.55 9.51
N GLY A 245 -0.82 -14.48 10.22
CA GLY A 245 -0.15 -15.44 11.10
C GLY A 245 0.55 -14.76 12.27
N ASP A 246 1.85 -14.97 12.39
CA ASP A 246 2.67 -14.46 13.49
C ASP A 246 3.33 -13.09 13.21
N ALA A 247 2.96 -12.42 12.11
CA ALA A 247 3.61 -11.20 11.66
C ALA A 247 3.61 -10.09 12.73
N PHE A 248 2.46 -9.82 13.34
CA PHE A 248 2.32 -8.79 14.35
C PHE A 248 3.26 -9.03 15.55
N GLU A 249 3.26 -10.27 16.07
CA GLU A 249 4.07 -10.67 17.23
C GLU A 249 5.56 -10.66 16.91
N LYS A 250 5.96 -11.16 15.73
CA LYS A 250 7.36 -11.13 15.29
C LYS A 250 7.90 -9.71 15.13
N VAL A 251 7.13 -8.82 14.49
CA VAL A 251 7.53 -7.41 14.34
C VAL A 251 7.64 -6.73 15.71
N LYS A 252 6.68 -6.97 16.61
CA LYS A 252 6.73 -6.44 17.98
C LYS A 252 7.97 -6.92 18.74
N ALA A 253 8.26 -8.22 18.68
CA ALA A 253 9.35 -8.84 19.43
C ALA A 253 10.74 -8.46 18.88
N THR A 254 10.90 -8.48 17.56
CA THR A 254 12.21 -8.29 16.91
C THR A 254 12.50 -6.82 16.62
N LEU A 255 11.57 -6.10 15.99
CA LEU A 255 11.81 -4.72 15.52
C LEU A 255 11.43 -3.67 16.57
N LYS A 256 10.45 -3.97 17.43
CA LYS A 256 9.86 -2.99 18.37
C LYS A 256 9.31 -1.74 17.67
N MET A 257 8.85 -1.93 16.43
CA MET A 257 8.23 -0.92 15.57
C MET A 257 6.72 -1.21 15.42
N PRO A 258 5.90 -0.20 15.06
CA PRO A 258 4.57 -0.47 14.55
C PRO A 258 4.65 -1.18 13.19
N ILE A 259 3.67 -2.03 12.93
CA ILE A 259 3.47 -2.67 11.63
C ILE A 259 2.40 -1.91 10.82
N LEU A 260 2.71 -1.66 9.56
CA LEU A 260 1.82 -1.07 8.56
C LEU A 260 1.78 -2.00 7.34
N PHE A 261 0.62 -2.53 6.97
CA PHE A 261 0.54 -3.32 5.75
C PHE A 261 0.48 -2.39 4.54
N THR A 262 1.60 -2.23 3.83
CA THR A 262 1.70 -1.32 2.69
C THR A 262 1.00 -1.87 1.46
N GLU A 263 0.85 -3.20 1.36
CA GLU A 263 -0.05 -3.92 0.45
C GLU A 263 -0.51 -5.24 1.08
N PHE A 264 -1.77 -5.59 0.85
CA PHE A 264 -2.35 -6.90 1.09
C PHE A 264 -3.67 -7.01 0.33
N GLY A 265 -4.12 -8.22 0.05
CA GLY A 265 -5.42 -8.43 -0.59
C GLY A 265 -5.49 -9.75 -1.34
N ALA A 266 -6.57 -9.92 -2.09
CA ALA A 266 -6.78 -11.05 -2.99
C ALA A 266 -7.24 -10.51 -4.33
N ASP A 267 -6.90 -11.21 -5.41
CA ASP A 267 -7.52 -10.96 -6.69
C ASP A 267 -8.96 -11.49 -6.74
N ALA A 268 -9.71 -11.01 -7.72
CA ALA A 268 -11.10 -11.35 -7.95
C ALA A 268 -11.28 -12.45 -9.00
N PHE A 269 -10.26 -13.24 -9.32
CA PHE A 269 -10.33 -14.30 -10.32
C PHE A 269 -10.05 -15.66 -9.68
N ASN A 270 -10.98 -16.60 -9.81
CA ASN A 270 -10.78 -17.94 -9.28
C ASN A 270 -10.02 -18.78 -10.33
N ALA A 271 -8.77 -19.13 -10.03
CA ALA A 271 -7.91 -19.88 -10.94
C ALA A 271 -8.40 -21.32 -11.24
N ILE A 272 -9.21 -21.93 -10.36
CA ILE A 272 -9.79 -23.26 -10.57
C ILE A 272 -11.00 -23.19 -11.49
N ASP A 273 -11.92 -22.27 -11.20
CA ASP A 273 -13.16 -22.10 -11.95
C ASP A 273 -12.99 -21.28 -13.24
N ASN A 274 -11.83 -20.66 -13.41
CA ASN A 274 -11.45 -19.77 -14.51
C ASN A 274 -12.49 -18.67 -14.77
N LYS A 275 -12.90 -17.97 -13.71
CA LYS A 275 -13.89 -16.89 -13.77
C LYS A 275 -13.73 -15.91 -12.60
N GLU A 276 -14.31 -14.73 -12.76
CA GLU A 276 -14.40 -13.74 -11.69
C GLU A 276 -15.14 -14.30 -10.45
N ASP A 277 -14.52 -14.21 -9.28
CA ASP A 277 -15.07 -14.57 -7.98
C ASP A 277 -14.93 -13.42 -6.96
N GLN A 278 -15.88 -12.49 -7.02
CA GLN A 278 -15.96 -11.38 -6.07
C GLN A 278 -16.23 -11.82 -4.62
N LYS A 279 -16.79 -13.03 -4.42
CA LYS A 279 -17.09 -13.54 -3.07
C LYS A 279 -15.78 -13.94 -2.39
N MET A 280 -14.90 -14.62 -3.12
CA MET A 280 -13.56 -14.98 -2.67
C MET A 280 -12.76 -13.73 -2.29
N GLN A 281 -12.69 -12.73 -3.17
CA GLN A 281 -12.00 -11.47 -2.88
C GLN A 281 -12.53 -10.82 -1.60
N ALA A 282 -13.86 -10.66 -1.49
CA ALA A 282 -14.48 -10.03 -0.32
C ALA A 282 -14.19 -10.81 0.99
N PHE A 283 -14.17 -12.14 0.94
CA PHE A 283 -13.85 -12.98 2.09
C PHE A 283 -12.45 -12.69 2.64
N TYR A 284 -11.41 -12.74 1.80
CA TYR A 284 -10.04 -12.50 2.25
C TYR A 284 -9.86 -11.06 2.77
N MET A 285 -10.44 -10.08 2.08
CA MET A 285 -10.36 -8.67 2.48
C MET A 285 -10.98 -8.41 3.86
N ILE A 286 -12.14 -9.02 4.17
CA ILE A 286 -12.78 -8.92 5.49
C ILE A 286 -11.89 -9.52 6.59
N GLU A 287 -11.35 -10.72 6.36
CA GLU A 287 -10.50 -11.40 7.35
C GLU A 287 -9.18 -10.63 7.60
N ASN A 288 -8.55 -10.10 6.55
CA ASN A 288 -7.34 -9.28 6.70
C ASN A 288 -7.61 -8.01 7.50
N TRP A 289 -8.65 -7.24 7.17
CA TRP A 289 -8.97 -6.01 7.90
C TRP A 289 -9.39 -6.28 9.34
N LYS A 290 -10.04 -7.42 9.61
CA LYS A 290 -10.35 -7.85 10.97
C LYS A 290 -9.06 -8.01 11.79
N GLU A 291 -8.05 -8.73 11.29
CA GLU A 291 -6.78 -8.88 12.00
C GLU A 291 -6.05 -7.55 12.18
N ILE A 292 -6.06 -6.67 11.18
CA ILE A 292 -5.47 -5.34 11.27
C ILE A 292 -6.10 -4.55 12.42
N TYR A 293 -7.44 -4.58 12.54
CA TYR A 293 -8.16 -3.86 13.58
C TYR A 293 -7.97 -4.50 14.95
N GLU A 294 -8.03 -5.82 15.07
CA GLU A 294 -7.87 -6.51 16.36
C GLU A 294 -6.45 -6.37 16.95
N ASN A 295 -5.45 -6.01 16.15
CA ASN A 295 -4.06 -5.82 16.58
C ASN A 295 -3.67 -4.35 16.82
N VAL A 296 -4.61 -3.41 16.75
CA VAL A 296 -4.33 -2.00 17.12
C VAL A 296 -4.08 -1.86 18.62
N ALA A 297 -3.40 -0.78 19.01
CA ALA A 297 -3.10 -0.48 20.41
C ALA A 297 -4.37 -0.38 21.28
N GLY A 298 -4.37 -1.07 22.43
CA GLY A 298 -5.46 -1.07 23.41
C GLY A 298 -6.50 -2.18 23.24
N LEU A 299 -6.35 -3.07 22.25
CA LEU A 299 -7.26 -4.20 22.04
C LEU A 299 -6.70 -5.57 22.49
N GLY A 300 -5.52 -5.59 23.11
CA GLY A 300 -5.03 -6.76 23.85
C GLY A 300 -4.41 -7.91 23.03
N LYS A 301 -4.26 -7.77 21.70
CA LYS A 301 -3.40 -8.64 20.88
C LYS A 301 -1.95 -8.11 20.83
N ALA A 302 -1.34 -8.03 19.65
CA ALA A 302 0.02 -7.51 19.50
C ALA A 302 0.10 -5.99 19.76
N GLU A 303 -0.99 -5.25 19.57
CA GLU A 303 -1.05 -3.80 19.88
C GLU A 303 -0.02 -2.93 19.14
N ASN A 304 0.40 -3.35 17.95
CA ASN A 304 1.38 -2.65 17.12
C ASN A 304 0.89 -2.35 15.70
N SER A 305 -0.36 -2.70 15.37
CA SER A 305 -0.95 -2.37 14.07
C SER A 305 -1.33 -0.89 14.01
N ILE A 306 -0.89 -0.18 12.97
CA ILE A 306 -1.33 1.19 12.68
C ILE A 306 -2.20 1.29 11.42
N GLY A 307 -2.65 0.15 10.88
CA GLY A 307 -3.52 0.06 9.73
C GLY A 307 -2.86 -0.60 8.52
N GLY A 308 -3.36 -0.30 7.33
CA GLY A 308 -2.81 -0.86 6.09
C GLY A 308 -3.46 -0.32 4.84
N PHE A 309 -3.04 -0.84 3.69
CA PHE A 309 -3.50 -0.46 2.36
C PHE A 309 -3.94 -1.68 1.57
N THR A 310 -5.23 -1.75 1.24
CA THR A 310 -5.76 -2.77 0.35
C THR A 310 -5.12 -2.63 -1.04
N PHE A 311 -4.65 -3.74 -1.61
CA PHE A 311 -4.16 -3.84 -2.97
C PHE A 311 -5.21 -4.54 -3.85
N GLN A 312 -5.77 -3.87 -4.85
CA GLN A 312 -5.66 -2.44 -5.17
C GLN A 312 -6.99 -1.83 -5.58
N PHE A 313 -7.03 -0.52 -5.82
CA PHE A 313 -8.32 0.14 -6.06
C PHE A 313 -8.99 -0.28 -7.37
N SER A 314 -8.23 -0.37 -8.46
CA SER A 314 -8.72 -0.72 -9.79
C SER A 314 -7.88 -1.81 -10.46
N ASP A 315 -8.46 -2.55 -11.41
CA ASP A 315 -7.77 -3.64 -12.11
C ASP A 315 -6.51 -3.16 -12.85
N GLY A 316 -5.46 -3.99 -12.84
CA GLY A 316 -4.20 -3.67 -13.50
C GLY A 316 -4.06 -4.35 -14.85
N TRP A 317 -4.80 -3.92 -15.89
CA TRP A 317 -4.84 -4.49 -17.26
C TRP A 317 -3.51 -4.50 -18.03
N TRP A 318 -2.42 -4.12 -17.37
CA TRP A 318 -1.07 -4.08 -17.91
C TRP A 318 -0.11 -4.91 -17.07
N LYS A 319 -0.56 -5.55 -15.99
CA LYS A 319 0.34 -6.18 -15.03
C LYS A 319 0.99 -7.43 -15.61
N TYR A 320 0.28 -8.18 -16.47
CA TYR A 320 0.86 -9.32 -17.16
C TYR A 320 1.48 -8.89 -18.51
N GLY A 321 2.71 -9.31 -18.78
CA GLY A 321 3.43 -9.00 -20.02
C GLY A 321 3.90 -7.54 -20.17
N GLN A 322 3.26 -6.61 -19.46
CA GLN A 322 3.60 -5.18 -19.29
C GLN A 322 3.65 -4.31 -20.55
N THR A 323 3.71 -4.92 -21.73
CA THR A 323 3.89 -4.26 -23.03
C THR A 323 3.07 -4.91 -24.15
N VAL A 324 2.39 -6.00 -23.86
CA VAL A 324 1.52 -6.76 -24.79
C VAL A 324 0.14 -6.91 -24.16
N ASN A 325 -0.86 -7.24 -24.98
CA ASN A 325 -2.24 -7.48 -24.52
C ASN A 325 -2.87 -6.35 -23.67
N LEU A 326 -2.40 -5.11 -23.80
CA LEU A 326 -2.83 -3.99 -22.93
C LEU A 326 -4.34 -3.65 -23.03
N ASP A 327 -5.02 -4.16 -24.06
CA ASP A 327 -6.45 -4.04 -24.32
C ASP A 327 -7.25 -5.30 -23.99
N THR A 328 -6.61 -6.31 -23.40
CA THR A 328 -7.20 -7.57 -22.95
C THR A 328 -7.03 -7.69 -21.44
N HIS A 329 -8.09 -8.12 -20.74
CA HIS A 329 -7.97 -8.41 -19.30
C HIS A 329 -7.44 -9.82 -19.12
N ASP A 330 -6.12 -9.96 -18.95
CA ASP A 330 -5.44 -11.24 -18.93
C ASP A 330 -5.78 -12.03 -17.65
N THR A 331 -5.99 -13.33 -17.81
CA THR A 331 -6.30 -14.27 -16.71
C THR A 331 -5.09 -15.11 -16.32
N ASN A 332 -3.88 -14.62 -16.63
CA ASN A 332 -2.65 -15.31 -16.25
C ASN A 332 -2.40 -15.18 -14.75
N ALA A 333 -2.10 -16.30 -14.09
CA ALA A 333 -1.61 -16.31 -12.72
C ALA A 333 -0.08 -16.42 -12.73
N SER A 334 0.63 -15.38 -12.28
CA SER A 334 2.10 -15.29 -12.39
C SER A 334 2.85 -16.03 -11.27
N TRP A 335 2.21 -16.21 -10.11
CA TRP A 335 2.81 -16.89 -8.96
C TRP A 335 1.76 -17.67 -8.14
N ALA A 336 2.24 -18.50 -7.22
CA ALA A 336 1.43 -19.43 -6.45
C ALA A 336 1.49 -19.15 -4.94
N THR A 337 0.36 -19.30 -4.24
CA THR A 337 0.36 -19.29 -2.78
C THR A 337 -0.79 -20.09 -2.18
N GLY A 338 -0.42 -21.04 -1.32
CA GLY A 338 -1.38 -21.85 -0.57
C GLY A 338 -2.15 -21.08 0.51
N GLY A 339 -1.83 -19.80 0.75
CA GLY A 339 -2.60 -18.93 1.65
C GLY A 339 -4.02 -18.68 1.14
N TYR A 340 -4.21 -18.64 -0.18
CA TYR A 340 -5.48 -18.44 -0.84
C TYR A 340 -6.12 -19.79 -1.21
N ALA A 341 -6.40 -20.59 -0.19
CA ALA A 341 -6.86 -21.97 -0.34
C ALA A 341 -8.19 -22.18 -1.11
N ILE A 342 -8.97 -21.12 -1.40
CA ILE A 342 -10.25 -21.23 -2.12
C ILE A 342 -10.02 -21.62 -3.59
N ASP A 343 -8.95 -21.14 -4.21
CA ASP A 343 -8.63 -21.35 -5.62
C ASP A 343 -7.20 -21.87 -5.86
N TYR A 344 -6.55 -22.36 -4.80
CA TYR A 344 -5.23 -22.96 -4.89
C TYR A 344 -5.29 -24.46 -5.17
N VAL A 345 -4.52 -24.91 -6.15
CA VAL A 345 -4.19 -26.33 -6.38
C VAL A 345 -2.68 -26.49 -6.31
N LYS A 346 -2.21 -27.49 -5.55
CA LYS A 346 -0.76 -27.74 -5.40
C LYS A 346 -0.10 -27.94 -6.77
N GLY A 347 0.91 -27.13 -7.05
CA GLY A 347 1.65 -27.15 -8.31
C GLY A 347 1.06 -26.25 -9.41
N SER A 348 0.09 -25.40 -9.08
CA SER A 348 -0.50 -24.41 -9.98
C SER A 348 -0.43 -23.01 -9.37
N ASN A 349 -0.31 -22.00 -10.24
CA ASN A 349 -0.40 -20.60 -9.88
C ASN A 349 -1.86 -20.20 -9.69
N ASN A 350 -2.11 -19.25 -8.78
CA ASN A 350 -3.45 -18.77 -8.46
C ASN A 350 -3.53 -17.27 -8.18
N MET A 351 -2.47 -16.51 -8.46
CA MET A 351 -2.45 -15.07 -8.21
C MET A 351 -2.52 -14.31 -9.53
N ASN A 352 -3.72 -13.81 -9.85
CA ASN A 352 -4.02 -13.14 -11.10
C ASN A 352 -3.81 -11.62 -10.98
N GLU A 353 -2.59 -11.14 -11.26
CA GLU A 353 -2.16 -9.75 -11.02
C GLU A 353 -3.09 -8.67 -11.59
N GLU A 354 -3.72 -8.92 -12.76
CA GLU A 354 -4.63 -7.94 -13.36
C GLU A 354 -5.97 -7.81 -12.63
N TRP A 355 -6.32 -8.77 -11.77
CA TRP A 355 -7.63 -8.92 -11.14
C TRP A 355 -7.66 -8.50 -9.67
N PHE A 356 -6.58 -7.90 -9.14
CA PHE A 356 -6.51 -7.39 -7.77
C PHE A 356 -7.39 -6.18 -7.48
N GLY A 357 -7.98 -5.54 -8.50
CA GLY A 357 -8.85 -4.40 -8.30
C GLY A 357 -10.06 -4.76 -7.43
N ILE A 358 -10.39 -3.92 -6.44
CA ILE A 358 -11.72 -3.98 -5.79
C ILE A 358 -12.80 -3.27 -6.62
N CYS A 359 -12.40 -2.58 -7.69
CA CYS A 359 -13.27 -2.05 -8.72
C CYS A 359 -12.82 -2.53 -10.10
N ALA A 360 -13.78 -3.01 -10.90
CA ALA A 360 -13.55 -3.32 -12.30
C ALA A 360 -13.43 -2.02 -13.12
N LYS A 361 -12.60 -2.02 -14.17
CA LYS A 361 -12.49 -0.90 -15.11
C LYS A 361 -13.49 -1.02 -16.26
N GLY A 362 -14.19 0.07 -16.55
CA GLY A 362 -14.92 0.22 -17.80
C GLY A 362 -14.04 0.67 -18.96
N PRO A 363 -14.61 0.78 -20.17
CA PRO A 363 -13.91 1.30 -21.34
C PRO A 363 -13.30 2.68 -21.09
N THR A 364 -12.11 2.87 -21.64
CA THR A 364 -11.41 4.16 -21.63
C THR A 364 -11.93 5.04 -22.76
N ASN A 365 -12.30 6.28 -22.44
CA ASN A 365 -12.69 7.27 -23.44
C ASN A 365 -11.48 7.95 -24.09
N GLU A 366 -11.72 8.76 -25.14
CA GLU A 366 -10.67 9.46 -25.90
C GLU A 366 -9.77 10.40 -25.06
N LYS A 367 -10.20 10.76 -23.84
CA LYS A 367 -9.44 11.59 -22.90
C LYS A 367 -8.64 10.78 -21.88
N GLY A 368 -8.64 9.45 -21.99
CA GLY A 368 -8.00 8.56 -21.03
C GLY A 368 -8.77 8.43 -19.72
N LEU A 369 -10.06 8.78 -19.67
CA LEU A 369 -10.89 8.62 -18.47
C LEU A 369 -11.78 7.39 -18.61
N TYR A 370 -12.05 6.72 -17.50
CA TYR A 370 -12.91 5.53 -17.44
C TYR A 370 -13.81 5.56 -16.20
N THR A 371 -14.88 4.78 -16.23
CA THR A 371 -15.75 4.54 -15.07
C THR A 371 -15.28 3.30 -14.33
N LEU A 372 -15.28 3.36 -12.99
CA LEU A 372 -15.02 2.22 -12.14
C LEU A 372 -16.33 1.60 -11.65
N TYR A 373 -16.33 0.27 -11.56
CA TYR A 373 -17.48 -0.53 -11.16
C TYR A 373 -17.11 -1.31 -9.89
N PRO A 374 -17.55 -0.85 -8.71
CA PRO A 374 -17.25 -1.50 -7.44
C PRO A 374 -17.66 -2.99 -7.39
N ARG A 375 -16.74 -3.85 -6.95
CA ARG A 375 -16.98 -5.27 -6.66
C ARG A 375 -17.55 -5.46 -5.25
N ALA A 376 -17.91 -6.69 -4.90
CA ALA A 376 -18.38 -7.02 -3.56
C ALA A 376 -17.39 -6.61 -2.46
N ALA A 377 -16.08 -6.71 -2.70
CA ALA A 377 -15.05 -6.29 -1.76
C ALA A 377 -15.19 -4.80 -1.37
N TYR A 378 -15.45 -3.90 -2.33
CA TYR A 378 -15.70 -2.48 -2.05
C TYR A 378 -16.82 -2.28 -1.02
N TYR A 379 -17.97 -2.94 -1.24
CA TYR A 379 -19.12 -2.80 -0.34
C TYR A 379 -18.88 -3.44 1.02
N ALA A 380 -18.17 -4.57 1.06
CA ALA A 380 -17.79 -5.22 2.32
C ALA A 380 -16.86 -4.32 3.15
N LEU A 381 -15.85 -3.72 2.51
CA LEU A 381 -14.92 -2.81 3.17
C LEU A 381 -15.57 -1.50 3.59
N LYS A 382 -16.55 -1.00 2.83
CA LYS A 382 -17.39 0.13 3.24
C LYS A 382 -18.09 -0.13 4.57
N GLU A 383 -18.59 -1.34 4.82
CA GLU A 383 -19.17 -1.70 6.12
C GLU A 383 -18.05 -1.91 7.17
N ALA A 384 -16.93 -2.53 6.80
CA ALA A 384 -15.79 -2.76 7.70
C ALA A 384 -15.26 -1.45 8.31
N HIS A 385 -15.14 -0.39 7.51
CA HIS A 385 -14.60 0.90 7.94
C HIS A 385 -15.58 1.80 8.70
N GLN A 386 -16.80 1.33 9.01
CA GLN A 386 -17.75 2.08 9.84
C GLN A 386 -17.39 2.08 11.34
N ILE A 387 -16.55 1.15 11.79
CA ILE A 387 -16.04 1.12 13.15
C ILE A 387 -14.64 1.73 13.20
N ASN A 388 -14.43 2.72 14.08
CA ASN A 388 -13.09 3.22 14.37
C ASN A 388 -12.56 2.50 15.63
N PRO A 389 -11.47 1.71 15.53
CA PRO A 389 -10.96 0.91 16.65
C PRO A 389 -10.50 1.73 17.87
N TYR A 390 -10.19 3.02 17.69
CA TYR A 390 -9.79 3.90 18.80
C TYR A 390 -10.97 4.61 19.47
N SER A 391 -12.21 4.39 19.01
CA SER A 391 -13.37 5.01 19.64
C SER A 391 -13.60 4.50 21.07
N LYS A 392 -14.07 5.41 21.93
CA LYS A 392 -14.38 5.09 23.33
C LYS A 392 -15.37 3.92 23.41
N GLY A 393 -15.01 2.90 24.18
CA GLY A 393 -15.85 1.72 24.43
C GLY A 393 -15.74 0.62 23.37
N VAL A 394 -14.90 0.81 22.34
CA VAL A 394 -14.56 -0.27 21.41
C VAL A 394 -13.65 -1.28 22.12
N THR A 395 -13.97 -2.56 21.95
CA THR A 395 -13.23 -3.70 22.50
C THR A 395 -12.91 -4.70 21.38
N ALA A 396 -11.99 -5.63 21.63
CA ALA A 396 -11.70 -6.71 20.68
C ALA A 396 -12.96 -7.52 20.33
N ASP A 397 -13.82 -7.81 21.32
CA ASP A 397 -15.09 -8.51 21.09
C ASP A 397 -16.04 -7.71 20.18
N LEU A 398 -16.10 -6.39 20.35
CA LEU A 398 -16.93 -5.53 19.50
C LEU A 398 -16.40 -5.51 18.06
N ILE A 399 -15.09 -5.45 17.86
CA ILE A 399 -14.47 -5.54 16.53
C ILE A 399 -14.80 -6.89 15.89
N SER A 400 -14.55 -8.00 16.59
CA SER A 400 -14.85 -9.34 16.08
C SER A 400 -16.34 -9.50 15.72
N LYS A 401 -17.23 -8.96 16.57
CA LYS A 401 -18.67 -8.94 16.31
C LYS A 401 -19.01 -8.12 15.05
N HIS A 402 -18.51 -6.88 14.94
CA HIS A 402 -18.74 -6.01 13.78
C HIS A 402 -18.38 -6.71 12.47
N PHE A 403 -17.18 -7.30 12.39
CA PHE A 403 -16.73 -8.00 11.19
C PHE A 403 -17.57 -9.27 10.89
N SER A 404 -18.05 -9.97 11.92
CA SER A 404 -18.92 -11.15 11.73
C SER A 404 -20.31 -10.81 11.19
N GLU A 405 -20.75 -9.56 11.35
CA GLU A 405 -22.06 -9.08 10.90
C GLU A 405 -22.04 -8.67 9.41
N ILE A 406 -20.86 -8.43 8.82
CA ILE A 406 -20.71 -8.06 7.41
C ILE A 406 -21.22 -9.19 6.50
N LYS A 407 -22.24 -8.90 5.70
CA LYS A 407 -22.87 -9.87 4.79
C LYS A 407 -22.32 -9.78 3.37
N ILE A 408 -21.41 -10.69 3.02
CA ILE A 408 -20.88 -10.81 1.65
C ILE A 408 -22.00 -11.00 0.61
N SER A 409 -23.10 -11.68 0.97
CA SER A 409 -24.27 -11.84 0.08
C SER A 409 -24.93 -10.51 -0.29
N GLU A 410 -24.99 -9.55 0.63
CA GLU A 410 -25.54 -8.21 0.35
C GLU A 410 -24.57 -7.38 -0.49
N ALA A 411 -23.27 -7.49 -0.20
CA ALA A 411 -22.22 -6.86 -1.00
C ALA A 411 -22.24 -7.35 -2.46
N LEU A 412 -22.44 -8.66 -2.68
CA LEU A 412 -22.64 -9.25 -4.01
C LEU A 412 -23.90 -8.72 -4.70
N LEU A 413 -25.01 -8.55 -3.97
CA LEU A 413 -26.24 -7.99 -4.54
C LEU A 413 -26.03 -6.54 -4.99
N LYS A 414 -25.29 -5.75 -4.21
CA LYS A 414 -24.92 -4.36 -4.57
C LYS A 414 -24.03 -4.36 -5.83
N SER A 415 -23.00 -5.21 -5.90
CA SER A 415 -22.07 -5.23 -7.04
C SER A 415 -22.67 -5.75 -8.35
N ARG A 416 -23.66 -6.65 -8.31
CA ARG A 416 -24.36 -7.13 -9.52
C ARG A 416 -25.02 -6.01 -10.34
N LYS A 417 -25.48 -4.95 -9.67
CA LYS A 417 -26.04 -3.77 -10.34
C LYS A 417 -25.00 -3.07 -11.24
N ASN A 418 -23.72 -3.15 -10.86
CA ASN A 418 -22.62 -2.57 -11.62
C ASN A 418 -22.24 -3.46 -12.82
N LYS A 419 -22.27 -4.79 -12.66
CA LYS A 419 -21.99 -5.74 -13.76
C LYS A 419 -22.96 -5.63 -14.93
N THR A 420 -24.24 -5.36 -14.66
CA THR A 420 -25.26 -5.12 -15.71
C THR A 420 -24.96 -3.86 -16.56
N SER A 421 -24.06 -3.00 -16.10
CA SER A 421 -23.66 -1.77 -16.80
C SER A 421 -22.29 -1.91 -17.51
N LEU A 422 -21.66 -3.08 -17.42
CA LEU A 422 -20.38 -3.44 -18.05
C LEU A 422 -20.60 -4.37 -19.26
N ASP A 423 -21.54 -5.32 -19.12
CA ASP A 423 -22.06 -6.15 -20.21
C ASP A 423 -23.02 -5.35 -21.11
#